data_AF-A0A3N5FD38-F1
#
_entry.id   AF-A0A3N5FD38-F1
#
_cell.length_a   1.000
_cell.length_b   1.000
_cell.length_c   1.000
_cell.angle_alpha   90.00
_cell.angle_beta   90.00
_cell.angle_gamma   90.00
#
_symmetry.space_group_name_H-M   'P 1'
#
loop_
_entity.id
_entity.type
_entity.pdbx_description
1 polymer ?
#
loop_
_entity_poly.entity_id
_entity_poly.type
_entity_poly.pdbx_seq_one_letter_code
_entity_poly.pdbx_strand_id
1 'polypeptide(L)' 'MGQTYFSDIYRFYRNGFQRMTLGKTLWKIILIKLFVMFAILKLFFFPDFLQSNFSTDQERADHVLEQITGPARQNN' A
#
# COMPACT_ATOMS: atom_id res chain seq x y z
N MET A 1 -25.70 -12.36 -29.70
CA MET A 1 -25.68 -13.51 -28.77
C MET A 1 -24.27 -13.66 -28.24
N GLY A 2 -24.00 -13.05 -27.09
CA GLY A 2 -22.71 -13.08 -26.41
C GLY A 2 -22.87 -12.24 -25.16
N GLN A 3 -22.14 -12.54 -24.09
CA GLN A 3 -22.12 -11.82 -22.81
C GLN A 3 -23.12 -12.23 -21.70
N THR A 4 -23.41 -13.53 -21.50
CA THR A 4 -24.09 -13.99 -20.26
C THR A 4 -23.19 -14.77 -19.29
N TYR A 5 -22.10 -15.36 -19.77
CA TYR A 5 -21.22 -16.18 -18.91
C TYR A 5 -20.54 -15.40 -17.79
N PHE A 6 -20.03 -14.19 -18.07
CA PHE A 6 -19.38 -13.36 -17.05
C PHE A 6 -20.36 -12.89 -15.97
N SER A 7 -21.59 -12.55 -16.35
CA SER A 7 -22.62 -12.15 -15.39
C SER A 7 -23.05 -13.30 -14.49
N ASP A 8 -23.10 -14.53 -15.02
CA ASP A 8 -23.47 -15.70 -14.22
C ASP A 8 -22.35 -16.11 -13.25
N ILE A 9 -21.08 -16.04 -13.68
CA ILE A 9 -19.92 -16.28 -12.80
C ILE A 9 -19.87 -15.23 -11.69
N TYR A 10 -20.08 -13.95 -12.01
CA TYR A 10 -20.13 -12.87 -11.02
C TYR A 10 -21.29 -13.08 -10.02
N ARG A 11 -22.49 -13.43 -10.51
CA ARG A 11 -23.66 -13.66 -9.65
C ARG A 11 -23.45 -14.88 -8.76
N PHE A 12 -22.82 -15.95 -9.25
CA PHE A 12 -22.46 -17.12 -8.46
C PHE A 12 -21.45 -16.78 -7.36
N TYR A 13 -20.36 -16.07 -7.69
CA TYR A 13 -19.34 -15.66 -6.72
C TYR A 13 -19.92 -14.72 -5.66
N ARG A 14 -20.71 -13.73 -6.07
CA ARG A 14 -21.39 -12.81 -5.15
C ARG A 14 -22.38 -13.54 -4.25
N ASN A 15 -23.18 -14.45 -4.79
CA ASN A 15 -24.17 -15.22 -4.03
C ASN A 15 -23.50 -16.19 -3.04
N GLY A 16 -22.43 -16.89 -3.46
CA GLY A 16 -21.64 -17.76 -2.60
C GLY A 16 -20.97 -16.98 -1.47
N PHE A 17 -20.29 -15.89 -1.81
CA PHE A 17 -19.63 -15.02 -0.83
C PHE A 17 -20.63 -14.37 0.15
N GLN A 18 -21.83 -13.99 -0.33
CA GLN A 18 -22.87 -13.43 0.52
C GLN A 18 -23.49 -14.47 1.47
N ARG A 19 -23.64 -15.73 1.05
CA ARG A 19 -24.14 -16.81 1.92
C ARG A 19 -23.09 -17.36 2.89
N MET A 20 -21.81 -17.07 2.68
CA MET A 20 -20.73 -17.51 3.55
C MET A 20 -20.57 -16.62 4.80
N THR A 21 -21.14 -17.04 5.93
CA THR A 21 -20.93 -16.39 7.22
C THR A 21 -19.47 -16.52 7.69
N LEU A 22 -18.88 -17.70 7.53
CA LEU A 22 -17.48 -17.98 7.91
C LEU A 22 -16.49 -17.21 7.03
N GLY A 23 -16.71 -17.20 5.70
CA GLY A 23 -15.85 -16.48 4.74
C GLY A 23 -15.83 -14.98 5.00
N LYS A 24 -16.99 -14.37 5.30
CA LYS A 24 -17.07 -12.96 5.70
C LYS A 24 -16.30 -12.67 6.99
N THR A 25 -16.40 -13.55 7.99
CA THR A 25 -15.65 -13.40 9.24
C THR A 25 -14.14 -13.49 8.99
N LEU A 26 -13.70 -14.46 8.19
CA LEU A 26 -12.29 -14.60 7.82
C LEU A 26 -11.78 -13.38 7.04
N TRP A 27 -12.58 -12.89 6.10
CA TRP A 27 -12.21 -11.70 5.31
C TRP A 27 -12.13 -10.44 6.17
N LYS A 28 -13.02 -10.28 7.16
CA LYS A 28 -12.90 -9.22 8.18
C LYS A 28 -11.61 -9.36 8.98
N ILE A 29 -11.24 -10.56 9.40
CA ILE A 29 -9.98 -10.80 10.13
C ILE A 29 -8.78 -10.42 9.25
N ILE A 30 -8.78 -10.80 7.97
CA ILE A 30 -7.73 -10.43 7.01
C ILE A 30 -7.67 -8.91 6.85
N LEU A 31 -8.79 -8.24 6.65
CA LEU A 31 -8.84 -6.77 6.55
C LEU A 31 -8.31 -6.09 7.82
N ILE A 32 -8.72 -6.54 9.00
CA ILE A 32 -8.23 -6.00 10.27
C ILE A 32 -6.72 -6.22 10.37
N LYS A 33 -6.24 -7.42 10.05
CA LYS A 33 -4.81 -7.73 10.09
C LYS A 33 -4.01 -6.86 9.12
N LEU A 34 -4.50 -6.68 7.89
CA LEU A 34 -3.89 -5.81 6.89
C LEU A 34 -3.89 -4.35 7.35
N PHE A 35 -4.99 -3.87 7.92
CA PHE A 35 -5.08 -2.52 8.46
C PHE A 35 -4.11 -2.31 9.63
N VAL A 36 -4.05 -3.26 10.57
CA VAL A 36 -3.14 -3.22 11.72
C VAL A 36 -1.68 -3.30 11.26
N MET A 37 -1.35 -4.20 10.33
CA MET A 37 -0.01 -4.29 9.76
C MET A 37 0.37 -3.00 9.02
N PHE A 38 -0.55 -2.43 8.23
CA PHE A 38 -0.32 -1.16 7.57
C PHE A 38 -0.17 0.00 8.57
N ALA A 39 -0.98 0.04 9.62
CA ALA A 39 -0.92 1.07 10.65
C ALA A 39 0.36 0.98 11.48
N ILE A 40 0.80 -0.24 11.85
CA ILE A 40 2.07 -0.47 12.57
C ILE A 40 3.24 -0.12 11.66
N LEU A 41 3.30 -0.64 10.43
CA LEU A 41 4.36 -0.27 9.50
C LEU A 41 4.35 1.25 9.25
N LYS A 42 3.18 1.88 9.08
CA LYS A 42 3.09 3.33 8.91
C LYS A 42 3.55 4.09 10.16
N LEU A 43 3.11 3.71 11.36
CA LEU A 43 3.41 4.43 12.59
C LEU A 43 4.82 4.16 13.12
N PHE A 44 5.42 3.00 12.84
CA PHE A 44 6.77 2.61 13.28
C PHE A 44 7.85 2.74 12.19
N PHE A 45 7.53 2.49 10.91
CA PHE A 45 8.49 2.69 9.80
C PHE A 45 8.38 4.06 9.13
N PHE A 46 7.25 4.78 9.25
CA PHE A 46 7.12 6.16 8.76
C PHE A 46 7.05 7.30 9.81
N PRO A 47 7.32 7.12 11.12
CA PRO A 47 7.44 8.27 12.03
C PRO A 47 8.71 9.07 11.69
N ASP A 48 9.86 8.42 11.49
CA ASP A 48 11.13 9.07 11.14
C ASP A 48 11.24 9.47 9.66
N PHE A 49 10.33 9.00 8.80
CA PHE A 49 10.31 9.39 7.39
C PHE A 49 9.67 10.78 7.19
N LEU A 50 8.65 11.13 7.99
CA LEU A 50 8.00 12.46 7.98
C LEU A 50 8.46 13.37 9.13
N GLN A 51 9.14 12.81 10.13
CA GLN A 51 9.63 13.54 11.30
C GLN A 51 11.16 13.49 11.40
N SER A 52 11.84 13.39 10.26
CA SER A 52 13.25 13.75 10.21
C SER A 52 13.37 15.25 10.49
N ASN A 53 13.67 15.63 11.73
CA ASN A 53 14.67 16.63 12.19
C ASN A 53 15.11 17.82 11.29
N PHE A 54 14.37 18.23 10.27
CA PHE A 54 14.65 19.37 9.40
C PHE A 54 13.32 19.96 8.94
N SER A 55 13.24 21.28 9.02
CA SER A 55 12.04 22.10 8.91
C SER A 55 11.26 22.02 7.59
N THR A 56 11.77 21.32 6.55
CA THR A 56 11.14 21.22 5.23
C THR A 56 11.62 20.00 4.44
N ASP A 57 10.70 19.19 3.87
CA ASP A 57 11.00 18.01 3.02
C ASP A 57 11.92 18.29 1.82
N GLN A 58 11.98 19.53 1.34
CA GLN A 58 12.76 19.94 0.16
C GLN A 58 14.28 19.84 0.39
N GLU A 59 14.76 20.20 1.57
CA GLU A 59 16.20 20.29 1.87
C GLU A 59 16.88 18.91 1.96
N ARG A 60 16.12 17.89 2.38
CA ARG A 60 16.60 16.49 2.44
C ARG A 60 16.64 15.85 1.06
N ALA A 61 15.68 16.16 0.20
CA ALA A 61 15.68 15.71 -1.19
C ALA A 61 16.88 16.30 -1.94
N ASP A 62 17.17 17.58 -1.74
CA ASP A 62 18.32 18.26 -2.37
C ASP A 62 19.67 17.68 -1.91
N HIS A 63 19.84 17.34 -0.61
CA HIS A 63 21.09 16.74 -0.13
C HIS A 63 21.32 15.31 -0.68
N VAL A 64 20.26 14.49 -0.77
CA VAL A 64 20.36 13.15 -1.37
C VAL A 64 20.61 13.23 -2.87
N LEU A 65 19.96 14.17 -3.56
CA LEU A 65 20.23 14.46 -4.98
C LEU A 65 21.69 14.87 -5.18
N GLU A 66 22.25 15.71 -4.32
CA GLU A 66 23.64 16.14 -4.42
C GLU A 66 24.63 14.97 -4.25
N GLN A 67 24.38 14.04 -3.32
CA GLN A 67 25.23 12.86 -3.14
C GLN A 67 25.12 11.84 -4.28
N ILE A 68 23.93 11.67 -4.87
CA ILE A 68 23.73 10.75 -6.01
C ILE A 68 24.28 11.35 -7.32
N THR A 69 24.22 12.68 -7.47
CA THR A 69 24.68 13.38 -8.69
C THR A 69 26.15 13.82 -8.61
N GLY A 70 26.73 13.88 -7.41
CA GLY A 70 28.14 14.18 -7.15
C GLY A 70 29.16 13.28 -7.89
N PRO A 71 29.01 11.94 -7.89
CA PRO A 71 29.94 11.08 -8.62
C PRO A 71 29.82 11.20 -10.15
N ALA A 72 28.71 11.75 -10.69
CA ALA A 72 28.54 11.98 -12.13
C ALA A 72 29.24 13.25 -12.64
N ARG A 73 29.75 14.11 -11.74
CA ARG A 73 30.51 15.32 -12.08
C ARG A 73 32.03 15.17 -11.93
N GLN A 74 32.52 14.08 -11.35
CA GLN A 74 33.95 13.93 -11.02
C GLN A 74 34.77 13.22 -12.11
N ASN A 75 34.20 13.06 -13.31
CA ASN A 75 34.79 12.40 -14.45
C ASN A 75 34.58 13.21 -15.74
N ASN A 76 35.23 14.37 -15.82
CA ASN A 76 35.73 15.00 -17.05
C ASN A 76 36.89 15.94 -16.72
#